data_AF-A0A6N9Z7G8-F1
#
_entry.id   AF-A0A6N9Z7G8-F1
#
_cell.length_a   1.000
_cell.length_b   1.000
_cell.length_c   1.000
_cell.angle_alpha   90.00
_cell.angle_beta   90.00
_cell.angle_gamma   90.00
#
_symmetry.space_group_name_H-M   'P 1'
#
loop_
_entity.id
_entity.type
_entity.pdbx_description
1 polymer ?
#
loop_
_entity_poly.entity_id
_entity_poly.type
_entity_poly.pdbx_seq_one_letter_code
_entity_poly.pdbx_strand_id
1 'polypeptide(L)'
;MSTKATPKAIQQALITDEDLSASLACLVPVSSRITDSAATFIDKASKLLYDDKVALSTTQLFAVQRAIDVAQQVVKEGSAVNRLLRNPEQARDLVMNHPAENAHE
;
A
#
# COMPACT_ATOMS: atom_id res chain seq x y z
N MET A 1 23.15 -10.62 -28.44
CA MET A 1 24.02 -9.56 -27.88
C MET A 1 23.32 -8.98 -26.67
N SER A 2 23.86 -9.15 -25.46
CA SER A 2 23.22 -8.70 -24.22
C SER A 2 23.67 -7.26 -23.93
N THR A 3 22.93 -6.27 -24.43
CA THR A 3 23.18 -4.86 -24.10
C THR A 3 22.82 -4.62 -22.64
N LYS A 4 23.82 -4.57 -21.76
CA LYS A 4 23.63 -4.13 -20.37
C LYS A 4 23.13 -2.69 -20.40
N ALA A 5 21.95 -2.44 -19.83
CA ALA A 5 21.42 -1.10 -19.66
C ALA A 5 22.42 -0.24 -18.86
N THR A 6 22.74 0.94 -19.36
CA THR A 6 23.64 1.87 -18.65
C THR A 6 22.96 2.39 -17.39
N PRO A 7 23.69 2.77 -16.33
CA PRO A 7 23.09 3.32 -15.11
C PRO A 7 22.12 4.47 -15.37
N LYS A 8 22.41 5.30 -16.38
CA LYS A 8 21.53 6.39 -16.83
C LYS A 8 20.25 5.88 -17.51
N ALA A 9 20.31 4.81 -18.30
CA ALA A 9 19.13 4.18 -18.88
C ALA A 9 18.27 3.48 -17.81
N ILE A 10 18.91 2.89 -16.79
CA ILE A 10 18.22 2.32 -15.63
C ILE A 10 17.57 3.43 -14.81
N GLN A 11 18.28 4.53 -14.53
CA GLN A 11 17.73 5.69 -13.83
C GLN A 11 16.56 6.31 -14.60
N GLN A 12 16.68 6.50 -15.91
CA GLN A 12 15.59 7.03 -16.73
C GLN A 12 14.39 6.09 -16.80
N ALA A 13 14.62 4.77 -16.79
CA ALA A 13 13.54 3.80 -16.68
C ALA A 13 12.91 3.76 -15.28
N LEU A 14 13.65 4.12 -14.22
CA LEU A 14 13.11 4.25 -12.85
C LEU A 14 12.39 5.58 -12.64
N ILE A 15 12.79 6.62 -13.37
CA ILE A 15 12.04 7.85 -13.61
C ILE A 15 11.09 7.58 -14.79
N THR A 16 10.35 6.46 -14.76
CA THR A 16 9.14 6.43 -15.60
C THR A 16 8.29 7.53 -15.00
N ASP A 17 8.00 8.57 -15.77
CA ASP A 17 7.20 9.71 -15.31
C ASP A 17 5.91 9.14 -14.71
N GLU A 18 5.84 9.05 -13.37
CA GLU A 18 4.57 8.97 -12.67
C GLU A 18 3.86 10.22 -13.18
N ASP A 19 2.84 10.03 -14.01
CA ASP A 19 2.06 11.13 -14.59
C ASP A 19 1.15 11.68 -13.49
N LEU A 20 1.82 12.22 -12.47
CA LEU A 20 1.23 12.73 -11.28
C LEU A 20 0.59 14.05 -11.67
N SER A 21 -0.65 13.95 -12.13
CA SER A 21 -1.50 15.09 -12.42
C SER A 21 -1.37 16.12 -11.30
N ALA A 22 -1.06 17.37 -11.66
CA ALA A 22 -0.91 18.46 -10.71
C ALA A 22 -2.16 18.62 -9.82
N SER A 23 -3.34 18.28 -10.34
CA SER A 23 -4.61 18.29 -9.61
C SER A 23 -4.71 17.20 -8.54
N LEU A 24 -3.98 16.08 -8.69
CA LEU A 24 -3.99 14.95 -7.77
C LEU A 24 -2.76 14.90 -6.85
N ALA A 25 -1.69 15.63 -7.19
CA ALA A 25 -0.43 15.67 -6.46
C ALA A 25 -0.61 15.98 -4.96
N CYS A 26 -1.59 16.81 -4.60
CA CYS A 26 -1.89 17.14 -3.21
C CYS A 26 -2.42 15.95 -2.39
N LEU A 27 -3.00 14.93 -3.05
CA LEU A 27 -3.57 13.75 -2.40
C LEU A 27 -2.51 12.67 -2.15
N VAL A 28 -1.40 12.67 -2.88
CA VAL A 28 -0.35 11.65 -2.73
C VAL A 28 0.23 11.63 -1.30
N PRO A 29 0.68 12.75 -0.71
CA PRO A 29 1.14 12.77 0.68
C PRO A 29 0.05 12.38 1.68
N VAL A 30 -1.22 12.70 1.39
CA VAL A 30 -2.35 12.33 2.25
C VAL A 30 -2.55 10.81 2.23
N SER A 31 -2.49 10.18 1.05
CA SER A 31 -2.62 8.73 0.90
C SER A 31 -1.46 7.97 1.55
N SER A 32 -0.22 8.45 1.44
CA SER A 32 0.94 7.82 2.09
C SER A 32 0.79 7.75 3.61
N ARG A 33 0.16 8.76 4.22
CA ARG A 33 -0.08 8.76 5.68
C ARG A 33 -1.00 7.63 6.14
N ILE A 34 -1.83 7.06 5.27
CA ILE A 34 -2.66 5.88 5.57
C ILE A 34 -1.75 4.67 5.81
N THR A 35 -0.86 4.38 4.87
CA THR A 35 0.07 3.25 4.97
C THR A 35 1.06 3.43 6.12
N ASP A 36 1.55 4.65 6.33
CA ASP A 36 2.49 4.96 7.42
C ASP A 36 1.84 4.76 8.80
N SER A 37 0.60 5.21 8.95
CA SER A 37 -0.16 5.05 10.20
C SER A 37 -0.45 3.58 10.48
N ALA A 38 -0.85 2.82 9.45
CA ALA A 38 -1.12 1.39 9.59
C ALA A 38 0.16 0.60 9.92
N ALA A 39 1.28 0.89 9.24
CA ALA A 39 2.57 0.29 9.54
C ALA A 39 3.04 0.60 10.97
N THR A 40 2.88 1.86 11.41
CA THR A 40 3.20 2.27 12.78
C THR A 40 2.34 1.54 13.81
N PHE A 41 1.05 1.35 13.52
CA PHE A 41 0.18 0.56 14.38
C PHE A 41 0.62 -0.90 14.46
N ILE A 42 0.92 -1.54 13.32
CA ILE A 42 1.38 -2.94 13.26
C ILE A 42 2.64 -3.14 14.09
N ASP A 43 3.62 -2.24 13.97
CA ASP A 43 4.86 -2.31 14.75
C ASP A 43 4.59 -2.28 16.26
N LYS A 44 3.76 -1.32 16.72
CA LYS A 44 3.39 -1.20 18.14
C LYS A 44 2.58 -2.39 18.64
N ALA A 45 1.59 -2.84 17.86
CA ALA A 45 0.74 -3.96 18.20
C ALA A 45 1.52 -5.28 18.25
N SER A 46 2.46 -5.48 17.32
CA SER A 46 3.35 -6.64 17.32
C SER A 46 4.27 -6.62 18.54
N LYS A 47 4.88 -5.47 18.86
CA LYS A 47 5.68 -5.32 20.08
C LYS A 47 4.89 -5.65 21.34
N LEU A 48 3.62 -5.22 21.42
CA LEU A 48 2.74 -5.54 22.54
C LEU A 48 2.46 -7.05 22.66
N LEU A 49 2.28 -7.76 21.54
CA LEU A 49 2.04 -9.21 21.54
C LEU A 49 3.25 -10.03 22.02
N TYR A 50 4.46 -9.53 21.80
CA TYR A 50 5.71 -10.19 22.16
C TYR A 50 6.40 -9.59 23.39
N ASP A 51 5.74 -8.68 24.11
CA ASP A 51 6.27 -8.11 25.35
C ASP A 51 5.90 -8.99 26.55
N ASP A 52 6.87 -9.78 27.01
CA ASP A 52 6.73 -10.67 28.17
C ASP A 52 6.38 -9.93 29.48
N LYS A 53 6.47 -8.60 29.52
CA LYS A 53 6.09 -7.77 30.67
C LYS A 53 4.60 -7.43 30.69
N VAL A 54 3.87 -7.66 29.60
CA VAL A 54 2.45 -7.32 29.47
C VAL A 54 1.61 -8.59 29.43
N ALA A 55 0.85 -8.82 30.50
CA ALA A 55 -0.13 -9.91 30.52
C ALA A 55 -1.43 -9.47 29.83
N LEU A 56 -1.66 -9.96 28.60
CA LEU A 56 -2.94 -9.83 27.92
C LEU A 56 -3.85 -11.01 28.26
N SER A 57 -5.14 -10.74 28.49
CA SER A 57 -6.15 -11.80 28.50
C SER A 57 -6.31 -12.42 27.11
N THR A 58 -6.83 -13.65 27.04
CA THR A 58 -7.11 -14.34 25.77
C THR A 58 -7.95 -13.49 24.81
N THR A 59 -8.96 -12.79 25.33
CA THR A 59 -9.82 -11.89 24.53
C THR A 59 -9.04 -10.70 23.98
N GLN A 60 -8.16 -10.09 24.77
CA GLN A 60 -7.32 -8.98 24.32
C GLN A 60 -6.30 -9.44 23.28
N LEU A 61 -5.68 -10.61 23.47
CA LEU A 61 -4.75 -11.18 22.50
C LEU A 61 -5.43 -11.43 21.15
N PHE A 62 -6.63 -12.02 21.16
CA PHE A 62 -7.43 -12.20 19.94
C PHE A 62 -7.77 -10.86 19.28
N ALA A 63 -8.18 -9.85 20.06
CA ALA A 63 -8.50 -8.53 19.53
C ALA A 63 -7.29 -7.84 18.89
N VAL A 64 -6.10 -7.90 19.52
CA VAL A 64 -4.87 -7.32 18.96
C VAL A 64 -4.47 -8.03 17.67
N GLN A 65 -4.56 -9.36 17.62
CA GLN A 65 -4.28 -10.11 16.39
C GLN A 65 -5.21 -9.71 15.25
N ARG A 66 -6.52 -9.64 15.51
CA ARG A 66 -7.52 -9.17 14.52
C ARG A 66 -7.26 -7.73 14.07
N ALA A 67 -6.86 -6.86 14.99
CA ALA A 67 -6.52 -5.47 14.65
C ALA A 67 -5.27 -5.38 13.76
N ILE A 68 -4.27 -6.24 13.97
CA ILE A 68 -3.11 -6.36 13.07
C ILE A 68 -3.55 -6.82 11.68
N ASP A 69 -4.41 -7.84 11.59
CA ASP A 69 -4.92 -8.34 10.31
C ASP A 69 -5.63 -7.22 9.51
N VAL A 70 -6.46 -6.41 10.19
CA VAL A 70 -7.12 -5.23 9.60
C VAL A 70 -6.09 -4.17 9.18
N ALA A 71 -5.10 -3.86 10.02
CA ALA A 71 -4.08 -2.87 9.67
C ALA A 71 -3.23 -3.30 8.47
N GLN A 72 -2.93 -4.60 8.34
CA GLN A 72 -2.24 -5.15 7.16
C GLN A 72 -3.07 -4.96 5.89
N GLN A 73 -4.40 -5.12 5.98
CA GLN A 73 -5.30 -4.83 4.87
C GLN A 73 -5.27 -3.34 4.51
N VAL A 74 -5.29 -2.45 5.50
CA VAL A 74 -5.16 -0.99 5.29
C VAL A 74 -3.83 -0.63 4.60
N VAL A 75 -2.72 -1.31 4.89
CA VAL A 75 -1.45 -1.10 4.17
C VAL A 75 -1.60 -1.45 2.68
N LYS A 76 -2.25 -2.58 2.36
CA LYS A 76 -2.48 -3.00 0.97
C LYS A 76 -3.37 -2.01 0.22
N GLU A 77 -4.50 -1.64 0.83
CA GLU A 77 -5.46 -0.70 0.24
C GLU A 77 -4.89 0.71 0.11
N GLY A 78 -4.18 1.20 1.14
CA GLY A 78 -3.49 2.50 1.08
C GLY A 78 -2.42 2.54 -0.01
N SER A 79 -1.69 1.44 -0.22
CA SER A 79 -0.75 1.32 -1.34
C SER A 79 -1.46 1.34 -2.69
N ALA A 80 -2.61 0.68 -2.81
CA ALA A 80 -3.44 0.72 -4.01
C ALA A 80 -3.94 2.15 -4.29
N VAL A 81 -4.51 2.84 -3.30
CA VAL A 81 -4.93 4.26 -3.42
C VAL A 81 -3.77 5.11 -3.92
N ASN A 82 -2.59 4.95 -3.32
CA ASN A 82 -1.42 5.74 -3.68
C ASN A 82 -0.94 5.47 -5.12
N ARG A 83 -1.00 4.21 -5.60
CA ARG A 83 -0.72 3.84 -6.99
C ARG A 83 -1.73 4.44 -7.97
N LEU A 84 -3.03 4.41 -7.63
CA LEU A 84 -4.09 5.02 -8.46
C LEU A 84 -3.84 6.51 -8.66
N LEU A 85 -3.42 7.22 -7.61
CA LEU A 85 -3.16 8.66 -7.67
C LEU A 85 -1.92 9.03 -8.50
N ARG A 86 -0.92 8.15 -8.53
CA ARG A 86 0.34 8.36 -9.26
C ARG A 86 0.27 7.97 -10.74
N ASN A 87 -0.61 7.03 -11.09
CA ASN A 87 -0.78 6.54 -12.45
C ASN A 87 -2.28 6.37 -12.81
N PRO A 88 -3.05 7.47 -12.86
CA PRO A 88 -4.50 7.41 -13.05
C PRO A 88 -4.92 6.83 -14.41
N GLU A 89 -4.16 7.06 -15.47
CA GLU A 89 -4.45 6.51 -16.80
C GLU A 89 -4.25 4.99 -16.84
N GLN A 90 -3.14 4.49 -16.28
CA GLN A 90 -2.89 3.05 -16.17
C GLN A 90 -3.95 2.38 -15.28
N ALA A 91 -4.35 3.05 -14.19
CA ALA A 91 -5.42 2.60 -13.33
C ALA A 91 -6.76 2.52 -14.07
N ARG A 92 -7.11 3.53 -14.86
CA ARG A 92 -8.31 3.53 -15.71
C ARG A 92 -8.28 2.36 -16.68
N ASP A 93 -7.16 2.14 -17.35
CA ASP A 93 -7.04 1.07 -18.34
C ASP A 93 -7.15 -0.32 -17.69
N LEU A 94 -6.62 -0.52 -16.48
CA LEU A 94 -6.83 -1.75 -15.71
C LEU A 94 -8.31 -1.98 -15.38
N VAL A 95 -9.03 -0.94 -14.95
CA VAL A 95 -10.46 -1.02 -14.59
C VAL A 95 -11.36 -1.18 -15.80
N MET A 96 -11.05 -0.48 -16.90
CA MET A 96 -11.88 -0.49 -18.11
C MET A 96 -11.60 -1.70 -19.01
N ASN A 97 -10.37 -2.23 -19.01
CA ASN A 97 -10.01 -3.40 -19.81
C ASN A 97 -10.11 -4.74 -19.05
N HIS A 98 -10.36 -4.72 -17.73
CA HIS A 98 -10.84 -5.87 -16.96
C HIS A 98 -12.18 -5.50 -16.30
N PRO A 99 -13.29 -5.51 -17.07
CA PRO A 99 -14.61 -5.49 -16.44
C PRO A 99 -14.67 -6.67 -15.47
N ALA A 100 -15.07 -6.42 -14.23
CA ALA A 100 -15.09 -7.40 -13.17
C ALA A 100 -15.62 -8.76 -13.67
N GLU A 101 -14.72 -9.72 -13.87
CA GLU A 101 -15.04 -11.14 -13.73
C GLU A 101 -15.38 -11.33 -12.25
N ASN A 102 -16.60 -10.96 -11.88
CA ASN A 102 -17.37 -11.31 -10.69
C ASN A 102 -18.64 -10.45 -10.70
N ALA A 103 -19.39 -10.54 -11.79
CA ALA A 103 -20.78 -10.09 -11.86
C ALA A 103 -21.71 -11.27 -12.15
N HIS A 104 -21.44 -12.45 -11.56
CA HIS A 104 -22.40 -13.56 -11.56
C HIS A 104 -22.19 -14.45 -10.34
N GLU A 105 -23.12 -14.41 -9.38
CA GLU A 105 -24.11 -15.48 -9.11
C GLU A 105 -25.09 -15.04 -8.02
#